data_AF-A0A6N2N0R8-F1
#
_entry.id   AF-A0A6N2N0R8-F1
#
_cell.length_a   1.000
_cell.length_b   1.000
_cell.length_c   1.000
_cell.angle_alpha   90.00
_cell.angle_beta   90.00
_cell.angle_gamma   90.00
#
_symmetry.space_group_name_H-M   'P 1'
#
loop_
_entity.id
_entity.type
_entity.pdbx_description
1 polymer ?
#
loop_
_entity_poly.entity_id
_entity_poly.type
_entity_poly.pdbx_seq_one_letter_code
_entity_poly.pdbx_strand_id
1 'polypeptide(L)'
;MDWKSTEQASMERHAPNHSSSSSIPATENTVWADASPLLDTVCKELRDGELIHGDNFNLYAAMSALEIMDPKMDSGIINKYASVDEAIEDGLAPVPISIDKTVDVQCIIDIIDHLLACEATWHKGHSLAQTVFSCAYLVRPERTLSHALLDSYCKVIRATCKAVTTIVSDARTHEEEDLFTMSYGLPLNVEGDEKCLSLLNAVEENISRQLRACKAPLSKRKPLEDIEPLQTNFDLEEGYCKALLCRLRFRKHFCHVLSCMRRPQGRGLELARKHIASCISELGSILNSAEFLMFNAYGTCEDGTEDRTTASGRQAIGFDANLNSRISAPTPPRSIKILSWKKAIKYFENLLHHLDIICSYPLDPSLDALLRFVAQFQKAQPDLVARVHLQLLLVQDGKLYGRYPVLAVIIRAARLTEVIMRHDILKNEYFVQLGQIVINMLKILCTNAAWQRRKLGKILQDWRAIYSQLELAFRKESGEGSSISNGEQEY
;
A
#
# COMPACT_ATOMS: atom_id res chain seq x y z
N MET A 1 -18.80 44.80 -1.24
CA MET A 1 -19.71 43.76 -1.78
C MET A 1 -19.72 42.65 -0.75
N ASP A 2 -20.87 42.51 -0.10
CA ASP A 2 -21.08 41.89 1.20
C ASP A 2 -20.79 40.39 1.24
N TRP A 3 -19.77 40.02 2.02
CA TRP A 3 -19.51 38.63 2.39
C TRP A 3 -20.62 38.02 3.26
N LYS A 4 -21.35 38.85 4.02
CA LYS A 4 -22.46 38.42 4.88
C LYS A 4 -23.70 37.95 4.09
N SER A 5 -23.93 38.51 2.91
CA SER A 5 -25.09 38.14 2.09
C SER A 5 -24.90 36.79 1.38
N THR A 6 -23.65 36.41 1.11
CA THR A 6 -23.33 35.13 0.46
C THR A 6 -23.47 33.94 1.42
N GLU A 7 -23.12 34.14 2.70
CA GLU A 7 -23.33 33.12 3.76
C GLU A 7 -24.81 32.87 4.03
N GLN A 8 -25.63 33.93 4.13
CA GLN A 8 -27.08 33.78 4.31
C GLN A 8 -27.75 33.04 3.13
N ALA A 9 -27.34 33.31 1.89
CA ALA A 9 -27.87 32.63 0.71
C ALA A 9 -27.43 31.17 0.56
N SER A 10 -26.35 30.75 1.24
CA SER A 10 -25.97 29.34 1.36
C SER A 10 -26.70 28.62 2.51
N MET A 11 -26.99 29.32 3.61
CA MET A 11 -27.71 28.76 4.76
C MET A 11 -29.20 28.52 4.45
N GLU A 12 -29.85 29.39 3.67
CA GLU A 12 -31.28 29.24 3.34
C GLU A 12 -31.57 28.09 2.35
N ARG A 13 -30.60 27.68 1.51
CA ARG A 13 -30.78 26.56 0.57
C ARG A 13 -30.76 25.18 1.24
N HIS A 14 -30.36 25.11 2.51
CA HIS A 14 -30.26 23.87 3.28
C HIS A 14 -31.03 23.90 4.60
N ALA A 15 -32.01 24.81 4.75
CA ALA A 15 -32.96 24.72 5.84
C ALA A 15 -33.74 23.40 5.73
N PRO A 16 -33.61 22.46 6.67
CA PRO A 16 -34.44 21.27 6.67
C PRO A 16 -35.87 21.71 6.98
N ASN A 17 -36.84 21.30 6.16
CA ASN A 17 -38.24 21.38 6.56
C ASN A 17 -38.38 20.72 7.94
N HIS A 18 -38.79 21.49 8.94
CA HIS A 18 -39.14 21.01 10.28
C HIS A 18 -40.40 20.14 10.22
N SER A 19 -40.28 18.93 9.68
CA SER A 19 -41.31 17.90 9.74
C SER A 19 -40.77 16.51 9.37
N SER A 20 -39.58 16.14 9.83
CA SER A 20 -39.11 14.76 9.77
C SER A 20 -38.72 14.31 11.18
N SER A 21 -39.62 13.57 11.82
CA SER A 21 -39.26 12.72 12.95
C SER A 21 -38.26 11.69 12.44
N SER A 22 -36.96 11.96 12.60
CA SER A 22 -35.92 10.95 12.40
C SER A 22 -36.04 9.93 13.53
N SER A 23 -36.87 8.90 13.32
CA SER A 23 -37.03 7.81 14.27
C SER A 23 -35.75 6.99 14.29
N ILE A 24 -34.92 7.22 15.30
CA ILE A 24 -33.85 6.31 15.70
C ILE A 24 -34.50 4.91 15.87
N PRO A 25 -33.95 3.83 15.29
CA PRO A 25 -34.61 2.53 15.33
C PRO A 25 -34.70 2.05 16.78
N ALA A 26 -35.87 2.23 17.39
CA ALA A 26 -36.21 1.62 18.65
C ALA A 26 -36.54 0.15 18.37
N THR A 27 -35.86 -0.79 19.04
CA THR A 27 -36.43 -2.12 19.22
C THR A 27 -37.73 -1.99 20.02
N GLU A 28 -38.65 -2.96 19.93
CA GLU A 28 -39.97 -2.92 20.59
C GLU A 28 -39.93 -2.59 22.11
N ASN A 29 -38.75 -2.70 22.75
CA ASN A 29 -38.54 -2.43 24.18
C ASN A 29 -37.72 -1.16 24.49
N THR A 30 -37.41 -0.29 23.51
CA THR A 30 -36.59 0.91 23.75
C THR A 30 -37.46 2.18 23.74
N VAL A 31 -37.50 2.90 24.86
CA VAL A 31 -38.18 4.20 24.99
C VAL A 31 -37.13 5.31 25.01
N TRP A 32 -37.21 6.24 24.06
CA TRP A 32 -36.38 7.44 24.04
C TRP A 32 -37.05 8.55 24.86
N ALA A 33 -36.31 9.16 25.78
CA ALA A 33 -36.74 10.33 26.54
C ALA A 33 -35.87 11.54 26.18
N ASP A 34 -36.50 12.70 25.96
CA ASP A 34 -35.78 13.93 25.67
C ASP A 34 -35.13 14.50 26.94
N ALA A 35 -33.79 14.54 26.94
CA ALA A 35 -32.99 15.10 28.02
C ALA A 35 -32.59 16.57 27.80
N SER A 36 -32.97 17.19 26.67
CA SER A 36 -32.59 18.56 26.33
C SER A 36 -32.96 19.59 27.40
N PRO A 37 -34.17 19.56 28.01
CA PRO A 37 -34.53 20.52 29.07
C PRO A 37 -33.67 20.38 30.34
N LEU A 38 -33.28 19.14 30.68
CA LEU A 38 -32.41 18.87 31.83
C LEU A 38 -31.02 19.46 31.58
N LEU A 39 -30.45 19.20 30.40
CA LEU A 39 -29.13 19.70 30.02
C LEU A 39 -29.09 21.24 29.99
N ASP A 40 -30.11 21.89 29.42
CA ASP A 40 -30.20 23.36 29.36
C ASP A 40 -30.30 23.99 30.76
N THR A 41 -31.02 23.35 31.69
CA THR A 41 -31.10 23.81 33.08
C THR A 41 -29.75 23.74 33.77
N VAL A 42 -29.04 22.61 33.67
CA VAL A 42 -27.73 22.42 34.29
C VAL A 42 -26.68 23.36 33.68
N CYS A 43 -26.70 23.55 32.35
CA CYS A 43 -25.80 24.49 31.66
C CYS A 43 -25.95 25.94 32.14
N LYS A 44 -27.15 26.35 32.57
CA LYS A 44 -27.41 27.70 33.12
C LYS A 44 -26.85 27.89 34.53
N GLU A 45 -26.66 26.82 35.28
CA GLU A 45 -26.11 26.86 36.65
C GLU A 45 -24.57 26.82 36.68
N LEU A 46 -23.95 26.33 35.60
CA LEU A 46 -22.50 26.29 35.44
C LEU A 46 -21.90 27.70 35.29
N ARG A 47 -20.80 27.96 36.01
CA ARG A 47 -20.04 29.21 35.91
C ARG A 47 -18.96 29.11 34.85
N ASP A 48 -18.46 30.26 34.40
CA ASP A 48 -17.32 30.34 33.48
C ASP A 48 -16.11 29.56 34.04
N GLY A 49 -15.62 28.61 33.26
CA GLY A 49 -14.48 27.76 33.61
C GLY A 49 -14.84 26.46 34.35
N GLU A 50 -16.11 26.22 34.66
CA GLU A 50 -16.57 24.93 35.18
C GLU A 50 -16.85 23.94 34.04
N LEU A 51 -16.48 22.67 34.25
CA LEU A 51 -16.68 21.57 33.29
C LEU A 51 -17.15 20.33 34.04
N ILE A 52 -18.30 19.79 33.64
CA ILE A 52 -18.77 18.49 34.13
C ILE A 52 -18.17 17.40 33.26
N HIS A 53 -17.39 16.51 33.88
CA HIS A 53 -16.78 15.37 33.21
C HIS A 53 -16.67 14.18 34.17
N GLY A 54 -16.45 12.97 33.65
CA GLY A 54 -16.20 11.80 34.49
C GLY A 54 -14.81 11.84 35.13
N ASP A 55 -14.61 11.10 36.23
CA ASP A 55 -13.37 11.12 37.03
C ASP A 55 -12.10 10.77 36.24
N ASN A 56 -12.22 9.97 35.18
CA ASN A 56 -11.10 9.54 34.34
C ASN A 56 -10.84 10.44 33.11
N PHE A 57 -11.63 11.50 32.93
CA PHE A 57 -11.49 12.39 31.79
C PHE A 57 -10.30 13.33 31.97
N ASN A 58 -9.52 13.52 30.90
CA ASN A 58 -8.40 14.43 30.84
C ASN A 58 -8.58 15.38 29.65
N LEU A 59 -8.40 16.68 29.87
CA LEU A 59 -8.44 17.70 28.80
C LEU A 59 -7.45 17.41 27.67
N TYR A 60 -6.33 16.75 27.94
CA TYR A 60 -5.41 16.30 26.89
C TYR A 60 -6.06 15.32 25.90
N ALA A 61 -6.96 14.45 26.37
CA ALA A 61 -7.70 13.53 25.49
C ALA A 61 -8.75 14.26 24.64
N ALA A 62 -9.30 15.37 25.15
CA ALA A 62 -10.23 16.20 24.40
C ALA A 62 -9.56 16.96 23.24
N MET A 63 -8.23 17.15 23.27
CA MET A 63 -7.51 17.79 22.17
C MET A 63 -7.57 17.02 20.84
N SER A 64 -7.92 15.72 20.88
CA SER A 64 -8.14 14.90 19.68
C SER A 64 -9.61 14.73 19.30
N ALA A 65 -10.54 15.39 20.01
CA ALA A 65 -11.96 15.31 19.69
C ALA A 65 -12.25 15.95 18.33
N LEU A 66 -13.18 15.35 17.58
CA LEU A 66 -13.71 15.95 16.36
C LEU A 66 -14.84 16.91 16.71
N GLU A 67 -14.89 18.01 16.00
CA GLU A 67 -15.98 18.98 16.07
C GLU A 67 -16.95 18.72 14.91
N ILE A 68 -18.19 18.38 15.25
CA ILE A 68 -19.26 18.16 14.27
C ILE A 68 -19.66 19.53 13.71
N MET A 69 -20.01 19.59 12.42
CA MET A 69 -20.31 20.81 11.65
C MET A 69 -19.12 21.74 11.36
N ASP A 70 -17.89 21.41 11.76
CA ASP A 70 -16.69 22.13 11.30
C ASP A 70 -16.16 21.48 10.00
N PRO A 71 -16.05 22.22 8.88
CA PRO A 71 -15.56 21.67 7.60
C PRO A 71 -14.16 21.05 7.62
N LYS A 72 -13.30 21.43 8.57
CA LYS A 72 -11.93 20.89 8.69
C LYS A 72 -11.86 19.69 9.62
N MET A 73 -12.87 19.44 10.46
CA MET A 73 -12.86 18.37 11.46
C MET A 73 -13.95 17.31 11.19
N ASP A 74 -15.06 17.70 10.59
CA ASP A 74 -16.18 16.82 10.26
C ASP A 74 -16.06 16.31 8.83
N SER A 75 -15.72 15.03 8.66
CA SER A 75 -15.70 14.40 7.34
C SER A 75 -17.09 14.23 6.74
N GLY A 76 -18.16 14.28 7.56
CA GLY A 76 -19.54 14.14 7.16
C GLY A 76 -20.05 15.31 6.30
N ILE A 77 -19.52 16.51 6.50
CA ILE A 77 -20.01 17.74 5.83
C ILE A 77 -19.47 17.92 4.40
N ILE A 78 -18.29 17.36 4.07
CA ILE A 78 -17.66 17.48 2.74
C ILE A 78 -18.07 16.34 1.79
N ASN A 79 -18.88 15.39 2.24
CA ASN A 79 -19.28 14.25 1.42
C ASN A 79 -20.33 14.65 0.37
N LYS A 80 -20.00 14.43 -0.91
CA LYS A 80 -20.97 14.54 -2.00
C LYS A 80 -22.06 13.47 -1.92
N TYR A 81 -21.70 12.27 -1.47
CA TYR A 81 -22.57 11.09 -1.43
C TYR A 81 -22.74 10.57 0.00
N ALA A 82 -23.95 10.18 0.38
CA ALA A 82 -24.20 9.53 1.66
C ALA A 82 -23.83 8.05 1.65
N SER A 83 -23.86 7.39 0.48
CA SER A 83 -23.43 5.99 0.35
C SER A 83 -22.76 5.70 -0.98
N VAL A 84 -22.05 4.58 -1.04
CA VAL A 84 -21.50 4.05 -2.29
C VAL A 84 -22.62 3.74 -3.29
N ASP A 85 -23.77 3.25 -2.82
CA ASP A 85 -24.91 2.94 -3.68
C ASP A 85 -25.47 4.21 -4.34
N GLU A 86 -25.67 5.27 -3.55
CA GLU A 86 -26.09 6.58 -4.05
C GLU A 86 -25.10 7.16 -5.07
N ALA A 87 -23.79 7.05 -4.80
CA ALA A 87 -22.78 7.49 -5.75
C ALA A 87 -22.89 6.76 -7.09
N ILE A 88 -23.21 5.46 -7.06
CA ILE A 88 -23.39 4.68 -8.28
C ILE A 88 -24.72 5.02 -8.97
N GLU A 89 -25.79 5.28 -8.22
CA GLU A 89 -27.08 5.76 -8.75
C GLU A 89 -26.95 7.14 -9.44
N ASP A 90 -26.11 8.03 -8.91
CA ASP A 90 -25.72 9.32 -9.54
C ASP A 90 -24.86 9.13 -10.80
N GLY A 91 -24.48 7.90 -11.13
CA GLY A 91 -23.72 7.57 -12.33
C GLY A 91 -22.20 7.69 -12.18
N LEU A 92 -21.66 7.64 -10.95
CA LEU A 92 -20.20 7.67 -10.73
C LEU A 92 -19.48 6.51 -11.45
N ALA A 93 -20.06 5.30 -11.42
CA ALA A 93 -19.51 4.07 -12.00
C ALA A 93 -20.53 3.39 -12.95
N PRO A 94 -20.72 3.92 -14.18
CA PRO A 94 -21.68 3.39 -15.14
C PRO A 94 -21.26 2.01 -15.68
N VAL A 95 -22.24 1.14 -15.91
CA VAL A 95 -22.06 -0.18 -16.55
C VAL A 95 -23.21 -0.43 -17.54
N PRO A 96 -22.96 -0.64 -18.85
CA PRO A 96 -21.67 -0.49 -19.54
C PRO A 96 -21.15 0.96 -19.44
N ILE A 97 -19.83 1.16 -19.55
CA ILE A 97 -19.22 2.49 -19.40
C ILE A 97 -19.70 3.41 -20.53
N SER A 98 -19.75 2.89 -21.75
CA SER A 98 -20.33 3.57 -22.90
C SER A 98 -20.96 2.57 -23.87
N ILE A 99 -21.96 3.04 -24.64
CA ILE A 99 -22.51 2.28 -25.77
C ILE A 99 -21.50 2.29 -26.94
N ASP A 100 -20.70 3.35 -27.06
CA ASP A 100 -19.62 3.41 -28.05
C ASP A 100 -18.40 2.65 -27.53
N LYS A 101 -18.11 1.52 -28.19
CA LYS A 101 -16.95 0.66 -27.90
C LYS A 101 -15.62 1.42 -27.90
N THR A 102 -15.47 2.46 -28.71
CA THR A 102 -14.25 3.28 -28.75
C THR A 102 -14.07 4.07 -27.46
N VAL A 103 -15.15 4.71 -27.01
CA VAL A 103 -15.16 5.48 -25.76
C VAL A 103 -15.01 4.54 -24.56
N ASP A 104 -15.67 3.38 -24.59
CA ASP A 104 -15.58 2.35 -23.56
C ASP A 104 -14.12 1.91 -23.32
N VAL A 105 -13.40 1.55 -24.38
CA VAL A 105 -11.97 1.17 -24.31
C VAL A 105 -11.08 2.31 -23.82
N GLN A 106 -11.33 3.55 -24.27
CA GLN A 106 -10.60 4.72 -23.78
C GLN A 106 -10.79 4.92 -22.27
N CYS A 107 -12.05 4.90 -21.81
CA CYS A 107 -12.37 5.07 -20.40
C CYS A 107 -11.75 3.96 -19.54
N ILE A 108 -11.70 2.72 -20.03
CA ILE A 108 -11.02 1.62 -19.34
C ILE A 108 -9.53 1.89 -19.20
N ILE A 109 -8.87 2.36 -20.25
CA ILE A 109 -7.45 2.74 -20.21
C ILE A 109 -7.22 3.85 -19.19
N ASP A 110 -8.11 4.85 -19.16
CA ASP A 110 -8.04 5.97 -18.21
C ASP A 110 -8.25 5.51 -16.77
N ILE A 111 -9.20 4.60 -16.51
CA ILE A 111 -9.41 3.98 -15.20
C ILE A 111 -8.15 3.22 -14.76
N ILE A 112 -7.54 2.44 -15.66
CA ILE A 112 -6.31 1.69 -15.39
C ILE A 112 -5.14 2.63 -15.06
N ASP A 113 -4.97 3.70 -15.83
CA ASP A 113 -3.89 4.67 -15.62
C ASP A 113 -4.08 5.45 -14.30
N HIS A 114 -5.32 5.85 -13.98
CA HIS A 114 -5.62 6.51 -12.72
C HIS A 114 -5.43 5.57 -11.53
N LEU A 115 -5.78 4.27 -11.65
CA LEU A 115 -5.49 3.27 -10.62
C LEU A 115 -4.00 3.10 -10.38
N LEU A 116 -3.18 3.12 -11.43
CA LEU A 116 -1.71 3.10 -11.31
C LEU A 116 -1.21 4.31 -10.51
N ALA A 117 -1.76 5.50 -10.79
CA ALA A 117 -1.44 6.72 -10.06
C ALA A 117 -1.90 6.66 -8.59
N CYS A 118 -3.09 6.14 -8.32
CA CYS A 118 -3.59 5.93 -6.96
C CYS A 118 -2.72 4.96 -6.17
N GLU A 119 -2.29 3.85 -6.77
CA GLU A 119 -1.42 2.85 -6.12
C GLU A 119 -0.04 3.44 -5.81
N ALA A 120 0.57 4.18 -6.76
CA ALA A 120 1.82 4.89 -6.51
C ALA A 120 1.68 5.93 -5.38
N THR A 121 0.55 6.63 -5.33
CA THR A 121 0.25 7.61 -4.27
C THR A 121 0.10 6.92 -2.92
N TRP A 122 -0.63 5.81 -2.87
CA TRP A 122 -0.78 5.00 -1.68
C TRP A 122 0.58 4.52 -1.14
N HIS A 123 1.44 3.99 -2.01
CA HIS A 123 2.77 3.54 -1.60
C HIS A 123 3.68 4.64 -1.02
N LYS A 124 3.36 5.92 -1.23
CA LYS A 124 4.04 7.08 -0.63
C LYS A 124 3.54 7.42 0.78
N GLY A 125 2.64 6.63 1.35
CA GLY A 125 2.15 6.76 2.74
C GLY A 125 0.74 7.36 2.85
N HIS A 126 0.05 7.56 1.74
CA HIS A 126 -1.33 8.07 1.73
C HIS A 126 -2.36 6.98 2.11
N SER A 127 -3.60 7.37 2.40
CA SER A 127 -4.66 6.44 2.80
C SER A 127 -5.09 5.54 1.65
N LEU A 128 -5.17 4.22 1.88
CA LEU A 128 -5.68 3.25 0.90
C LEU A 128 -7.14 3.54 0.52
N ALA A 129 -7.96 3.95 1.49
CA ALA A 129 -9.38 4.22 1.33
C ALA A 129 -9.65 5.43 0.41
N GLN A 130 -8.80 6.46 0.49
CA GLN A 130 -8.95 7.71 -0.28
C GLN A 130 -8.15 7.70 -1.60
N THR A 131 -7.30 6.70 -1.83
CA THR A 131 -6.49 6.57 -3.06
C THR A 131 -7.02 5.44 -3.93
N VAL A 132 -6.56 4.20 -3.76
CA VAL A 132 -6.95 3.07 -4.62
C VAL A 132 -8.45 2.79 -4.51
N PHE A 133 -9.00 2.76 -3.29
CA PHE A 133 -10.42 2.51 -3.05
C PHE A 133 -11.31 3.75 -3.22
N SER A 134 -10.78 4.88 -3.70
CA SER A 134 -11.64 5.91 -4.28
C SER A 134 -12.38 5.40 -5.52
N CYS A 135 -11.88 4.32 -6.14
CA CYS A 135 -12.50 3.62 -7.26
C CYS A 135 -13.73 2.82 -6.82
N ALA A 136 -14.93 3.27 -7.22
CA ALA A 136 -16.18 2.58 -6.96
C ALA A 136 -16.23 1.16 -7.55
N TYR A 137 -15.55 0.89 -8.67
CA TYR A 137 -15.42 -0.46 -9.25
C TYR A 137 -14.65 -1.43 -8.34
N LEU A 138 -13.72 -0.93 -7.50
CA LEU A 138 -13.02 -1.76 -6.52
C LEU A 138 -13.85 -1.97 -5.25
N VAL A 139 -14.65 -0.97 -4.86
CA VAL A 139 -15.52 -1.02 -3.68
C VAL A 139 -16.74 -1.93 -3.92
N ARG A 140 -17.27 -2.00 -5.15
CA ARG A 140 -18.39 -2.90 -5.54
C ARG A 140 -17.98 -3.84 -6.67
N PRO A 141 -17.33 -4.98 -6.36
CA PRO A 141 -16.84 -5.95 -7.35
C PRO A 141 -17.94 -6.52 -8.25
N GLU A 142 -19.19 -6.57 -7.78
CA GLU A 142 -20.33 -7.12 -8.52
C GLU A 142 -20.59 -6.32 -9.81
N ARG A 143 -20.20 -5.04 -9.83
CA ARG A 143 -20.38 -4.14 -10.98
C ARG A 143 -19.51 -4.52 -12.17
N THR A 144 -18.32 -5.08 -11.93
CA THR A 144 -17.38 -5.37 -13.02
C THR A 144 -17.65 -6.70 -13.70
N LEU A 145 -18.51 -7.56 -13.15
CA LEU A 145 -18.71 -8.94 -13.62
C LEU A 145 -19.10 -9.07 -15.10
N SER A 146 -19.85 -8.11 -15.65
CA SER A 146 -20.23 -8.08 -17.06
C SER A 146 -19.09 -7.68 -18.00
N HIS A 147 -18.01 -7.11 -17.45
CA HIS A 147 -16.91 -6.53 -18.21
C HIS A 147 -15.58 -7.21 -17.88
N ALA A 148 -15.29 -8.34 -18.56
CA ALA A 148 -14.17 -9.23 -18.24
C ALA A 148 -12.80 -8.54 -18.09
N LEU A 149 -12.47 -7.55 -18.94
CA LEU A 149 -11.20 -6.82 -18.86
C LEU A 149 -11.09 -6.05 -17.54
N LEU A 150 -12.04 -5.14 -17.27
CA LEU A 150 -12.09 -4.35 -16.05
C LEU A 150 -12.16 -5.24 -14.80
N ASP A 151 -13.00 -6.27 -14.80
CA ASP A 151 -13.10 -7.24 -13.70
C ASP A 151 -11.76 -7.90 -13.38
N SER A 152 -11.11 -8.45 -14.41
CA SER A 152 -9.81 -9.11 -14.26
C SER A 152 -8.74 -8.15 -13.72
N TYR A 153 -8.74 -6.89 -14.18
CA TYR A 153 -7.79 -5.88 -13.73
C TYR A 153 -8.04 -5.49 -12.28
N CYS A 154 -9.29 -5.19 -11.91
CA CYS A 154 -9.72 -4.85 -10.56
C CYS A 154 -9.37 -5.95 -9.55
N LYS A 155 -9.57 -7.22 -9.91
CA LYS A 155 -9.16 -8.39 -9.11
C LYS A 155 -7.67 -8.42 -8.84
N VAL A 156 -6.84 -8.18 -9.86
CA VAL A 156 -5.37 -8.16 -9.67
C VAL A 156 -4.89 -6.93 -8.90
N ILE A 157 -5.57 -5.78 -9.02
CA ILE A 157 -5.30 -4.60 -8.18
C ILE A 157 -5.56 -4.92 -6.70
N ARG A 158 -6.70 -5.52 -6.36
CA ARG A 158 -6.96 -5.97 -4.97
C ARG A 158 -5.90 -6.94 -4.48
N ALA A 159 -5.53 -7.93 -5.30
CA ALA A 159 -4.50 -8.91 -4.96
C ALA A 159 -3.13 -8.25 -4.69
N THR A 160 -2.72 -7.27 -5.50
CA THR A 160 -1.47 -6.52 -5.31
C THR A 160 -1.51 -5.62 -4.07
N CYS A 161 -2.63 -4.92 -3.82
CA CYS A 161 -2.83 -4.14 -2.60
C CYS A 161 -2.79 -5.03 -1.35
N LYS A 162 -3.43 -6.20 -1.38
CA LYS A 162 -3.36 -7.20 -0.31
C LYS A 162 -1.94 -7.68 -0.09
N ALA A 163 -1.21 -8.01 -1.15
CA ALA A 163 0.17 -8.46 -1.04
C ALA A 163 1.06 -7.41 -0.36
N VAL A 164 0.98 -6.14 -0.79
CA VAL A 164 1.74 -5.04 -0.18
C VAL A 164 1.33 -4.83 1.28
N THR A 165 0.03 -4.77 1.58
CA THR A 165 -0.46 -4.63 2.96
C THR A 165 0.06 -5.74 3.87
N THR A 166 0.01 -6.99 3.39
CA THR A 166 0.50 -8.15 4.15
C THR A 166 2.01 -8.05 4.41
N ILE A 167 2.79 -7.67 3.39
CA ILE A 167 4.25 -7.49 3.51
C ILE A 167 4.61 -6.39 4.52
N VAL A 168 3.88 -5.27 4.49
CA VAL A 168 4.10 -4.15 5.41
C VAL A 168 3.77 -4.56 6.85
N SER A 169 2.64 -5.26 7.06
CA SER A 169 2.27 -5.81 8.38
C SER A 169 3.31 -6.82 8.88
N ASP A 170 3.78 -7.73 8.02
CA ASP A 170 4.81 -8.72 8.37
C ASP A 170 6.15 -8.05 8.75
N ALA A 171 6.51 -6.95 8.07
CA ALA A 171 7.71 -6.18 8.37
C ALA A 171 7.62 -5.38 9.68
N ARG A 172 6.42 -5.20 10.25
CA ARG A 172 6.16 -4.41 11.47
C ARG A 172 6.76 -3.01 11.38
N THR A 173 6.51 -2.32 10.26
CA THR A 173 6.88 -0.91 10.10
C THR A 173 6.06 -0.03 11.02
N HIS A 174 6.43 1.25 11.14
CA HIS A 174 5.62 2.20 11.91
C HIS A 174 4.33 2.51 11.14
N GLU A 175 3.24 1.93 11.63
CA GLU A 175 1.89 2.24 11.17
C GLU A 175 1.65 3.76 11.29
N GLU A 176 0.90 4.32 10.34
CA GLU A 176 0.54 5.75 10.24
C GLU A 176 1.66 6.73 9.79
N GLU A 177 2.95 6.41 9.97
CA GLU A 177 4.06 7.23 9.44
C GLU A 177 4.63 6.71 8.12
N ASP A 178 4.77 5.39 7.97
CA ASP A 178 5.27 4.78 6.72
C ASP A 178 4.12 4.42 5.77
N LEU A 179 3.06 3.77 6.28
CA LEU A 179 1.84 3.43 5.53
C LEU A 179 0.67 3.18 6.49
N PHE A 180 -0.53 3.55 6.06
CA PHE A 180 -1.77 3.12 6.70
C PHE A 180 -2.11 1.69 6.26
N THR A 181 -1.88 0.70 7.13
CA THR A 181 -2.22 -0.72 6.92
C THR A 181 -3.68 -1.04 7.23
N MET A 182 -4.33 -0.21 8.05
CA MET A 182 -5.72 -0.38 8.45
C MET A 182 -6.64 -0.24 7.24
N SER A 183 -7.33 -1.34 6.93
CA SER A 183 -8.18 -1.44 5.75
C SER A 183 -9.65 -1.11 6.04
N TYR A 184 -10.04 -0.83 7.28
CA TYR A 184 -11.39 -0.40 7.69
C TYR A 184 -12.55 -1.01 6.86
N GLY A 185 -12.66 -2.34 6.80
CA GLY A 185 -13.75 -3.02 6.08
C GLY A 185 -13.72 -2.93 4.54
N LEU A 186 -12.66 -2.36 3.95
CA LEU A 186 -12.48 -2.34 2.49
C LEU A 186 -12.39 -3.77 1.92
N PRO A 187 -12.98 -4.03 0.75
CA PRO A 187 -13.02 -5.37 0.16
C PRO A 187 -11.68 -5.74 -0.48
N LEU A 188 -10.66 -6.01 0.34
CA LEU A 188 -9.35 -6.53 -0.11
C LEU A 188 -9.34 -8.04 -0.35
N ASN A 189 -10.31 -8.75 0.24
CA ASN A 189 -10.46 -10.20 0.16
C ASN A 189 -11.87 -10.52 -0.32
N VAL A 190 -12.06 -10.60 -1.64
CA VAL A 190 -13.32 -10.98 -2.25
C VAL A 190 -13.22 -12.43 -2.73
N GLU A 191 -14.26 -13.23 -2.51
CA GLU A 191 -14.31 -14.60 -3.00
C GLU A 191 -14.13 -14.64 -4.52
N GLY A 192 -13.26 -15.56 -5.01
CA GLY A 192 -12.92 -15.67 -6.43
C GLY A 192 -11.66 -14.90 -6.86
N ASP A 193 -11.10 -14.01 -6.02
CA ASP A 193 -9.86 -13.29 -6.32
C ASP A 193 -8.63 -14.23 -6.43
N GLU A 194 -8.70 -15.47 -5.92
CA GLU A 194 -7.63 -16.47 -6.05
C GLU A 194 -7.27 -16.81 -7.51
N LYS A 195 -8.24 -16.68 -8.42
CA LYS A 195 -8.08 -16.95 -9.86
C LYS A 195 -7.82 -15.68 -10.67
N CYS A 196 -7.52 -14.55 -10.02
CA CYS A 196 -7.35 -13.25 -10.68
C CYS A 196 -6.33 -13.28 -11.83
N LEU A 197 -5.17 -13.92 -11.64
CA LEU A 197 -4.14 -14.03 -12.67
C LEU A 197 -4.57 -14.90 -13.86
N SER A 198 -5.31 -15.99 -13.64
CA SER A 198 -5.82 -16.81 -14.75
C SER A 198 -6.84 -16.06 -15.60
N LEU A 199 -7.70 -15.25 -14.98
CA LEU A 199 -8.66 -14.43 -15.69
C LEU A 199 -7.96 -13.32 -16.49
N LEU A 200 -6.99 -12.63 -15.88
CA LEU A 200 -6.21 -11.60 -16.56
C LEU A 200 -5.43 -12.18 -17.75
N ASN A 201 -4.86 -13.37 -17.60
CA ASN A 201 -4.18 -14.08 -18.69
C ASN A 201 -5.13 -14.40 -19.85
N ALA A 202 -6.35 -14.87 -19.58
CA ALA A 202 -7.33 -15.15 -20.63
C ALA A 202 -7.72 -13.90 -21.42
N VAL A 203 -7.90 -12.76 -20.73
CA VAL A 203 -8.16 -11.46 -21.36
C VAL A 203 -6.96 -11.02 -22.20
N GLU A 204 -5.74 -11.11 -21.67
CA GLU A 204 -4.52 -10.77 -22.40
C GLU A 204 -4.32 -11.63 -23.65
N GLU A 205 -4.55 -12.94 -23.56
CA GLU A 205 -4.46 -13.85 -24.70
C GLU A 205 -5.49 -13.50 -25.77
N ASN A 206 -6.71 -13.11 -25.38
CA ASN A 206 -7.75 -12.70 -26.31
C ASN A 206 -7.34 -11.44 -27.08
N ILE A 207 -6.90 -10.39 -26.37
CA ILE A 207 -6.42 -9.15 -27.00
C ILE A 207 -5.15 -9.42 -27.83
N SER A 208 -4.30 -10.37 -27.43
CA SER A 208 -3.12 -10.78 -28.21
C SER A 208 -3.49 -11.53 -29.49
N ARG A 209 -4.55 -12.34 -29.50
CA ARG A 209 -5.09 -12.95 -30.74
C ARG A 209 -5.63 -11.88 -31.67
N GLN A 210 -6.35 -10.92 -31.13
CA GLN A 210 -6.90 -9.79 -31.85
C GLN A 210 -5.83 -8.91 -32.50
N LEU A 211 -4.81 -8.51 -31.74
CA LEU A 211 -3.67 -7.76 -32.29
C LEU A 211 -2.99 -8.50 -33.46
N ARG A 212 -2.88 -9.85 -33.36
CA ARG A 212 -2.33 -10.68 -34.45
C ARG A 212 -3.26 -10.71 -35.67
N ALA A 213 -4.57 -10.75 -35.46
CA ALA A 213 -5.56 -10.69 -36.54
C ALA A 213 -5.53 -9.33 -37.26
N CYS A 214 -5.37 -8.21 -36.55
CA CYS A 214 -5.27 -6.87 -37.14
C CYS A 214 -4.05 -6.73 -38.06
N LYS A 215 -2.91 -7.31 -37.64
CA LYS A 215 -1.63 -7.28 -38.37
C LYS A 215 -1.58 -8.24 -39.57
N ALA A 216 -2.54 -9.15 -39.72
CA ALA A 216 -2.55 -10.07 -40.85
C ALA A 216 -2.83 -9.32 -42.18
N PRO A 217 -2.14 -9.70 -43.29
CA PRO A 217 -2.35 -9.06 -44.60
C PRO A 217 -3.82 -9.17 -45.03
N LEU A 218 -4.34 -8.14 -45.71
CA LEU A 218 -5.76 -8.06 -46.13
C LEU A 218 -6.26 -9.33 -46.87
N SER A 219 -5.39 -10.04 -47.58
CA SER A 219 -5.72 -11.28 -48.30
C SER A 219 -5.96 -12.52 -47.41
N LYS A 220 -5.62 -12.47 -46.12
CA LYS A 220 -5.84 -13.55 -45.12
C LYS A 220 -6.73 -13.12 -43.95
N ARG A 221 -7.36 -11.94 -44.01
CA ARG A 221 -8.37 -11.50 -43.04
C ARG A 221 -9.66 -12.29 -43.25
N LYS A 222 -9.65 -13.58 -42.88
CA LYS A 222 -10.90 -14.25 -42.54
C LYS A 222 -11.39 -13.60 -41.25
N PRO A 223 -12.66 -13.19 -41.14
CA PRO A 223 -13.24 -12.94 -39.84
C PRO A 223 -13.15 -14.28 -39.09
N LEU A 224 -12.29 -14.36 -38.08
CA LEU A 224 -12.46 -15.41 -37.09
C LEU A 224 -13.76 -15.06 -36.38
N GLU A 225 -14.79 -15.88 -36.55
CA GLU A 225 -16.14 -15.67 -36.00
C GLU A 225 -16.14 -15.46 -34.47
N ASP A 226 -15.04 -15.81 -33.78
CA ASP A 226 -14.87 -15.74 -32.32
C ASP A 226 -14.08 -14.52 -31.79
N ILE A 227 -13.62 -13.58 -32.63
CA ILE A 227 -12.83 -12.42 -32.17
C ILE A 227 -13.63 -11.12 -32.35
N GLU A 228 -14.24 -10.65 -31.26
CA GLU A 228 -14.93 -9.37 -31.24
C GLU A 228 -13.92 -8.20 -31.22
N PRO A 229 -14.09 -7.19 -32.09
CA PRO A 229 -13.25 -5.99 -32.10
C PRO A 229 -13.41 -5.20 -30.78
N LEU A 230 -12.32 -4.62 -30.28
CA LEU A 230 -12.32 -3.84 -29.05
C LEU A 230 -13.08 -2.54 -29.27
N GLN A 231 -12.99 -2.00 -30.47
CA GLN A 231 -13.60 -0.73 -30.84
C GLN A 231 -14.07 -0.73 -32.30
N THR A 232 -14.79 0.31 -32.70
CA THR A 232 -15.54 0.33 -33.96
C THR A 232 -14.68 0.71 -35.17
N ASN A 233 -13.66 1.55 -34.99
CA ASN A 233 -12.79 2.09 -36.03
C ASN A 233 -11.54 1.21 -36.29
N PHE A 234 -11.55 0.44 -37.37
CA PHE A 234 -10.48 -0.49 -37.73
C PHE A 234 -9.04 0.10 -37.65
N ASP A 235 -8.83 1.37 -38.00
CA ASP A 235 -7.49 1.97 -38.04
C ASP A 235 -6.89 2.20 -36.65
N LEU A 236 -7.73 2.32 -35.62
CA LEU A 236 -7.29 2.54 -34.24
C LEU A 236 -7.11 1.25 -33.45
N GLU A 237 -7.64 0.13 -33.96
CA GLU A 237 -7.68 -1.17 -33.29
C GLU A 237 -6.29 -1.63 -32.83
N GLU A 238 -5.29 -1.51 -33.72
CA GLU A 238 -3.91 -1.90 -33.40
C GLU A 238 -3.34 -1.08 -32.24
N GLY A 239 -3.62 0.23 -32.22
CA GLY A 239 -3.14 1.14 -31.19
C GLY A 239 -3.74 0.83 -29.82
N TYR A 240 -5.07 0.64 -29.75
CA TYR A 240 -5.74 0.27 -28.51
C TYR A 240 -5.35 -1.11 -27.99
N CYS A 241 -5.23 -2.11 -28.88
CA CYS A 241 -4.74 -3.42 -28.50
C CYS A 241 -3.35 -3.34 -27.86
N LYS A 242 -2.40 -2.59 -28.46
CA LYS A 242 -1.06 -2.39 -27.89
C LYS A 242 -1.12 -1.67 -26.55
N ALA A 243 -1.90 -0.60 -26.45
CA ALA A 243 -2.03 0.21 -25.24
C ALA A 243 -2.62 -0.57 -24.06
N LEU A 244 -3.60 -1.46 -24.31
CA LEU A 244 -4.15 -2.34 -23.28
C LEU A 244 -3.17 -3.45 -22.91
N LEU A 245 -2.58 -4.13 -23.90
CA LEU A 245 -1.68 -5.26 -23.64
C LEU A 245 -0.51 -4.89 -22.74
N CYS A 246 0.13 -3.73 -22.96
CA CYS A 246 1.24 -3.33 -22.09
C CYS A 246 0.81 -3.09 -20.65
N ARG A 247 -0.38 -2.51 -20.42
CA ARG A 247 -0.96 -2.30 -19.08
C ARG A 247 -1.33 -3.61 -18.38
N LEU A 248 -1.95 -4.55 -19.11
CA LEU A 248 -2.31 -5.87 -18.58
C LEU A 248 -1.06 -6.69 -18.24
N ARG A 249 -0.07 -6.70 -19.14
CA ARG A 249 1.20 -7.42 -18.94
C ARG A 249 2.02 -6.85 -17.80
N PHE A 250 2.13 -5.52 -17.72
CA PHE A 250 2.75 -4.85 -16.58
C PHE A 250 2.09 -5.32 -15.27
N ARG A 251 0.76 -5.24 -15.17
CA ARG A 251 0.01 -5.61 -13.96
C ARG A 251 0.22 -7.08 -13.59
N LYS A 252 0.15 -7.97 -14.58
CA LYS A 252 0.44 -9.40 -14.41
C LYS A 252 1.85 -9.64 -13.87
N HIS A 253 2.86 -9.08 -14.54
CA HIS A 253 4.26 -9.27 -14.15
C HIS A 253 4.53 -8.67 -12.78
N PHE A 254 3.98 -7.51 -12.46
CA PHE A 254 4.13 -6.88 -11.14
C PHE A 254 3.55 -7.76 -10.03
N CYS A 255 2.36 -8.34 -10.23
CA CYS A 255 1.78 -9.31 -9.29
C CYS A 255 2.69 -10.55 -9.11
N HIS A 256 3.32 -11.03 -10.18
CA HIS A 256 4.30 -12.11 -10.09
C HIS A 256 5.59 -11.70 -9.35
N VAL A 257 6.09 -10.46 -9.51
CA VAL A 257 7.25 -9.95 -8.76
C VAL A 257 6.97 -10.04 -7.26
N LEU A 258 5.85 -9.48 -6.79
CA LEU A 258 5.46 -9.50 -5.38
C LEU A 258 5.35 -10.95 -4.84
N SER A 259 4.74 -11.84 -5.62
CA SER A 259 4.56 -13.25 -5.26
C SER A 259 5.89 -14.01 -5.22
N CYS A 260 6.80 -13.76 -6.16
CA CYS A 260 8.10 -14.42 -6.24
C CYS A 260 9.03 -13.97 -5.11
N MET A 261 9.06 -12.67 -4.81
CA MET A 261 9.88 -12.13 -3.72
C MET A 261 9.40 -12.56 -2.34
N ARG A 262 8.12 -12.94 -2.19
CA ARG A 262 7.56 -13.50 -0.95
C ARG A 262 8.00 -14.95 -0.69
N ARG A 263 8.57 -15.65 -1.68
CA ARG A 263 9.01 -17.05 -1.49
C ARG A 263 10.14 -17.12 -0.45
N PRO A 264 10.07 -18.07 0.50
CA PRO A 264 11.04 -18.15 1.59
C PRO A 264 12.43 -18.48 1.06
N GLN A 265 13.45 -18.02 1.80
CA GLN A 265 14.86 -18.26 1.51
C GLN A 265 15.31 -17.75 0.15
N GLY A 266 14.66 -16.74 -0.42
CA GLY A 266 15.04 -16.13 -1.70
C GLY A 266 14.89 -17.06 -2.92
N ARG A 267 14.14 -18.16 -2.80
CA ARG A 267 13.96 -19.13 -3.90
C ARG A 267 13.25 -18.55 -5.14
N GLY A 268 12.62 -17.39 -5.01
CA GLY A 268 11.95 -16.71 -6.12
C GLY A 268 12.71 -15.54 -6.75
N LEU A 269 13.90 -15.18 -6.26
CA LEU A 269 14.58 -13.94 -6.68
C LEU A 269 14.95 -13.93 -8.17
N GLU A 270 15.49 -15.04 -8.70
CA GLU A 270 15.84 -15.11 -10.13
C GLU A 270 14.61 -14.98 -11.05
N LEU A 271 13.49 -15.60 -10.68
CA LEU A 271 12.24 -15.48 -11.41
C LEU A 271 11.66 -14.07 -11.28
N ALA A 272 11.77 -13.46 -10.10
CA ALA A 272 11.38 -12.07 -9.88
C ALA A 272 12.16 -11.14 -10.82
N ARG A 273 13.49 -11.33 -11.00
CA ARG A 273 14.29 -10.51 -11.94
C ARG A 273 13.78 -10.58 -13.38
N LYS A 274 13.39 -11.78 -13.86
CA LYS A 274 12.81 -11.94 -15.20
C LYS A 274 11.49 -11.16 -15.34
N HIS A 275 10.64 -11.20 -14.32
CA HIS A 275 9.41 -10.42 -14.30
C HIS A 275 9.66 -8.91 -14.15
N ILE A 276 10.66 -8.49 -13.36
CA ILE A 276 11.06 -7.08 -13.24
C ILE A 276 11.51 -6.52 -14.60
N ALA A 277 12.37 -7.25 -15.33
CA ALA A 277 12.79 -6.86 -16.66
C ALA A 277 11.60 -6.72 -17.63
N SER A 278 10.63 -7.63 -17.53
CA SER A 278 9.38 -7.57 -18.30
C SER A 278 8.55 -6.35 -17.90
N CYS A 279 8.38 -6.05 -16.61
CA CYS A 279 7.69 -4.86 -16.13
C CYS A 279 8.32 -3.57 -16.66
N ILE A 280 9.66 -3.45 -16.63
CA ILE A 280 10.37 -2.26 -17.13
C ILE A 280 10.11 -2.08 -18.62
N SER A 281 10.17 -3.16 -19.41
CA SER A 281 9.87 -3.10 -20.85
C SER A 281 8.41 -2.71 -21.13
N GLU A 282 7.46 -3.21 -20.34
CA GLU A 282 6.06 -2.87 -20.49
C GLU A 282 5.75 -1.44 -20.02
N LEU A 283 6.42 -0.92 -18.98
CA LEU A 283 6.32 0.50 -18.58
C LEU A 283 6.81 1.43 -19.69
N GLY A 284 7.91 1.10 -20.37
CA GLY A 284 8.35 1.85 -21.54
C GLY A 284 7.31 1.84 -22.67
N SER A 285 6.62 0.71 -22.86
CA SER A 285 5.53 0.59 -23.84
C SER A 285 4.27 1.37 -23.42
N ILE A 286 3.97 1.43 -22.13
CA ILE A 286 2.90 2.27 -21.57
C ILE A 286 3.22 3.75 -21.83
N LEU A 287 4.46 4.17 -21.58
CA LEU A 287 4.91 5.54 -21.82
C LEU A 287 4.75 5.93 -23.30
N ASN A 288 5.23 5.07 -24.21
CA ASN A 288 5.13 5.30 -25.65
C ASN A 288 3.68 5.30 -26.16
N SER A 289 2.75 4.64 -25.46
CA SER A 289 1.33 4.63 -25.85
C SER A 289 0.62 5.97 -25.62
N ALA A 290 1.20 6.89 -24.84
CA ALA A 290 0.57 8.16 -24.51
C ALA A 290 0.29 9.05 -25.72
N GLU A 291 1.23 9.15 -26.66
CA GLU A 291 1.06 9.99 -27.86
C GLU A 291 -0.18 9.56 -28.66
N PHE A 292 -0.34 8.25 -28.85
CA PHE A 292 -1.51 7.67 -29.51
C PHE A 292 -2.81 7.97 -28.74
N LEU A 293 -2.80 7.82 -27.41
CA LEU A 293 -4.00 8.04 -26.58
C LEU A 293 -4.39 9.51 -26.50
N MET A 294 -3.42 10.42 -26.42
CA MET A 294 -3.66 11.85 -26.44
C MET A 294 -4.23 12.32 -27.78
N PHE A 295 -3.70 11.82 -28.90
CA PHE A 295 -4.17 12.20 -30.24
C PHE A 295 -5.63 11.77 -30.49
N ASN A 296 -6.03 10.62 -29.95
CA ASN A 296 -7.36 10.05 -30.17
C ASN A 296 -8.37 10.37 -29.05
N ALA A 297 -8.01 11.23 -28.11
CA ALA A 297 -8.88 11.65 -27.02
C ALA A 297 -10.03 12.56 -27.53
N TYR A 298 -11.29 12.09 -27.51
CA TYR A 298 -12.50 12.87 -27.83
C TYR A 298 -12.91 13.94 -26.79
N GLY A 299 -12.54 15.22 -26.94
CA GLY A 299 -13.00 16.32 -26.06
C GLY A 299 -11.93 17.39 -25.78
N THR A 300 -12.35 18.59 -25.37
CA THR A 300 -11.45 19.72 -25.07
C THR A 300 -10.55 19.42 -23.87
N CYS A 301 -9.26 19.26 -24.12
CA CYS A 301 -8.23 19.26 -23.09
C CYS A 301 -8.16 20.66 -22.48
N GLU A 302 -8.73 20.86 -21.29
CA GLU A 302 -8.45 22.08 -20.53
C GLU A 302 -6.96 22.12 -20.15
N ASP A 303 -6.39 23.30 -20.36
CA ASP A 303 -4.95 23.56 -20.35
C ASP A 303 -4.45 23.63 -18.90
N GLY A 304 -3.81 22.54 -18.48
CA GLY A 304 -3.36 22.29 -17.10
C GLY A 304 -2.50 21.03 -17.10
N THR A 305 -1.35 21.09 -17.76
CA THR A 305 -0.64 19.93 -18.34
C THR A 305 0.20 19.11 -17.36
N GLU A 306 0.38 19.53 -16.10
CA GLU A 306 1.31 18.84 -15.18
C GLU A 306 0.68 17.87 -14.16
N ASP A 307 -0.61 18.00 -13.84
CA ASP A 307 -1.24 17.24 -12.75
C ASP A 307 -2.17 16.09 -13.23
N ARG A 308 -2.16 15.77 -14.52
CA ARG A 308 -3.03 14.75 -15.10
C ARG A 308 -2.65 13.36 -14.63
N THR A 309 -3.64 12.54 -14.28
CA THR A 309 -3.46 11.18 -13.75
C THR A 309 -3.56 10.07 -14.80
N THR A 310 -3.87 10.40 -16.06
CA THR A 310 -4.06 9.45 -17.17
C THR A 310 -3.14 9.76 -18.35
N ALA A 311 -2.86 8.76 -19.20
CA ALA A 311 -2.06 8.96 -20.41
C ALA A 311 -2.79 9.81 -21.46
N SER A 312 -4.10 9.64 -21.61
CA SER A 312 -4.93 10.42 -22.55
C SER A 312 -5.08 11.88 -22.13
N GLY A 313 -4.86 12.16 -20.85
CA GLY A 313 -5.06 13.46 -20.22
C GLY A 313 -6.49 13.76 -19.78
N ARG A 314 -7.40 12.79 -19.89
CA ARG A 314 -8.80 12.88 -19.41
C ARG A 314 -8.90 12.56 -17.93
N GLN A 315 -9.94 13.07 -17.28
CA GLN A 315 -10.32 12.60 -15.95
C GLN A 315 -10.92 11.19 -16.05
N ALA A 316 -10.44 10.28 -15.21
CA ALA A 316 -10.99 8.94 -15.14
C ALA A 316 -12.34 8.95 -14.41
N ILE A 317 -13.30 8.17 -14.89
CA ILE A 317 -14.62 7.99 -14.27
C ILE A 317 -14.56 6.94 -13.15
N GLY A 318 -15.54 6.94 -12.24
CA GLY A 318 -15.62 5.94 -11.17
C GLY A 318 -14.82 6.24 -9.92
N PHE A 319 -14.27 7.45 -9.75
CA PHE A 319 -13.42 7.81 -8.62
C PHE A 319 -14.00 8.95 -7.78
N ASP A 320 -14.08 8.75 -6.47
CA ASP A 320 -14.37 9.78 -5.48
C ASP A 320 -13.53 9.56 -4.21
N ALA A 321 -12.75 10.56 -3.81
CA ALA A 321 -11.82 10.44 -2.68
C ALA A 321 -12.52 10.30 -1.31
N ASN A 322 -13.79 10.71 -1.23
CA ASN A 322 -14.60 10.73 -0.02
C ASN A 322 -15.58 9.54 0.04
N LEU A 323 -15.58 8.66 -0.96
CA LEU A 323 -16.47 7.49 -1.06
C LEU A 323 -16.48 6.61 0.20
N ASN A 324 -15.34 6.51 0.89
CA ASN A 324 -15.14 5.67 2.08
C ASN A 324 -15.05 6.46 3.40
N SER A 325 -15.40 7.75 3.40
CA SER A 325 -15.24 8.62 4.58
C SER A 325 -16.00 8.13 5.81
N ARG A 326 -17.17 7.50 5.63
CA ARG A 326 -18.00 6.95 6.70
C ARG A 326 -17.46 5.67 7.34
N ILE A 327 -16.62 4.93 6.62
CA ILE A 327 -16.01 3.67 7.10
C ILE A 327 -14.61 3.95 7.68
N SER A 328 -14.00 5.07 7.29
CA SER A 328 -12.69 5.49 7.76
C SER A 328 -12.71 5.85 9.25
N ALA A 329 -11.53 5.78 9.90
CA ALA A 329 -11.38 6.23 11.28
C ALA A 329 -11.84 7.69 11.46
N PRO A 330 -12.36 8.05 12.66
CA PRO A 330 -12.77 9.41 13.00
C PRO A 330 -11.53 10.29 13.08
N THR A 331 -11.10 10.79 11.93
CA THR A 331 -9.97 11.70 11.76
C THR A 331 -10.41 12.86 10.91
N PRO A 332 -9.80 14.05 11.09
CA PRO A 332 -10.10 15.20 10.26
C PRO A 332 -9.96 14.86 8.76
N PRO A 333 -10.85 15.39 7.90
CA PRO A 333 -10.77 15.19 6.46
C PRO A 333 -9.40 15.62 5.90
N ARG A 334 -8.75 14.69 5.18
CA ARG A 334 -7.45 14.93 4.54
C ARG A 334 -7.62 15.06 3.03
N SER A 335 -7.15 16.17 2.46
CA SER A 335 -7.04 16.34 1.01
C SER A 335 -5.80 15.61 0.50
N ILE A 336 -5.98 14.58 -0.33
CA ILE A 336 -4.87 13.83 -0.92
C ILE A 336 -4.75 14.22 -2.40
N LYS A 337 -3.57 14.69 -2.80
CA LYS A 337 -3.26 14.95 -4.21
C LYS A 337 -2.70 13.67 -4.84
N ILE A 338 -3.46 13.08 -5.77
CA ILE A 338 -3.01 11.93 -6.54
C ILE A 338 -1.81 12.33 -7.41
N LEU A 339 -0.82 11.44 -7.50
CA LEU A 339 0.34 11.64 -8.36
C LEU A 339 -0.09 11.78 -9.83
N SER A 340 0.54 12.69 -10.56
CA SER A 340 0.40 12.72 -12.02
C SER A 340 0.84 11.38 -12.64
N TRP A 341 0.29 11.03 -13.79
CA TRP A 341 0.60 9.81 -14.54
C TRP A 341 2.11 9.62 -14.79
N LYS A 342 2.81 10.69 -15.21
CA LYS A 342 4.27 10.66 -15.42
C LYS A 342 5.03 10.35 -14.13
N LYS A 343 4.63 10.97 -13.00
CA LYS A 343 5.22 10.69 -11.67
C LYS A 343 4.91 9.26 -11.22
N ALA A 344 3.73 8.72 -11.52
CA ALA A 344 3.36 7.35 -11.20
C ALA A 344 4.23 6.33 -11.96
N ILE A 345 4.41 6.52 -13.28
CA ILE A 345 5.34 5.69 -14.07
C ILE A 345 6.74 5.76 -13.48
N LYS A 346 7.23 6.97 -13.20
CA LYS A 346 8.58 7.15 -12.65
C LYS A 346 8.74 6.48 -11.29
N TYR A 347 7.71 6.52 -10.47
CA TYR A 347 7.68 5.82 -9.20
C TYR A 347 7.82 4.31 -9.39
N PHE A 348 7.05 3.68 -10.29
CA PHE A 348 7.15 2.24 -10.54
C PHE A 348 8.48 1.83 -11.18
N GLU A 349 9.05 2.63 -12.08
CA GLU A 349 10.41 2.41 -12.60
C GLU A 349 11.44 2.36 -11.46
N ASN A 350 11.44 3.38 -10.59
CA ASN A 350 12.36 3.46 -9.46
C ASN A 350 12.15 2.29 -8.49
N LEU A 351 10.90 1.94 -8.19
CA LEU A 351 10.56 0.79 -7.37
C LEU A 351 11.14 -0.50 -7.97
N LEU A 352 10.91 -0.76 -9.26
CA LEU A 352 11.40 -1.95 -9.95
C LEU A 352 12.92 -2.03 -9.96
N HIS A 353 13.62 -0.90 -10.15
CA HIS A 353 15.09 -0.86 -10.05
C HIS A 353 15.57 -1.21 -8.63
N HIS A 354 14.94 -0.67 -7.59
CA HIS A 354 15.26 -1.04 -6.21
C HIS A 354 14.99 -2.52 -5.92
N LEU A 355 13.89 -3.08 -6.45
CA LEU A 355 13.59 -4.50 -6.31
C LEU A 355 14.60 -5.38 -7.06
N ASP A 356 15.10 -4.97 -8.24
CA ASP A 356 16.16 -5.71 -8.96
C ASP A 356 17.49 -5.70 -8.20
N ILE A 357 17.84 -4.58 -7.57
CA ILE A 357 19.02 -4.49 -6.68
C ILE A 357 18.88 -5.49 -5.52
N ILE A 358 17.71 -5.60 -4.90
CA ILE A 358 17.46 -6.59 -3.85
C ILE A 358 17.59 -8.02 -4.40
N CYS A 359 17.01 -8.30 -5.57
CA CYS A 359 16.99 -9.64 -6.15
C CYS A 359 18.35 -10.09 -6.71
N SER A 360 19.25 -9.16 -7.01
CA SER A 360 20.59 -9.44 -7.52
C SER A 360 21.63 -9.63 -6.41
N TYR A 361 21.29 -9.30 -5.16
CA TYR A 361 22.21 -9.43 -4.04
C TYR A 361 22.52 -10.91 -3.72
N PRO A 362 23.80 -11.32 -3.64
CA PRO A 362 24.16 -12.68 -3.27
C PRO A 362 23.80 -12.94 -1.80
N LEU A 363 23.09 -14.03 -1.51
CA LEU A 363 22.64 -14.37 -0.15
C LEU A 363 23.74 -15.05 0.68
N ASP A 364 24.90 -14.41 0.78
CA ASP A 364 26.06 -14.93 1.52
C ASP A 364 26.00 -14.57 3.02
N PRO A 365 26.51 -15.44 3.93
CA PRO A 365 26.40 -15.23 5.37
C PRO A 365 27.41 -14.21 5.94
N SER A 366 27.90 -13.26 5.14
CA SER A 366 28.83 -12.22 5.58
C SER A 366 28.08 -11.01 6.14
N LEU A 367 28.16 -10.81 7.46
CA LEU A 367 27.51 -9.67 8.11
C LEU A 367 28.08 -8.32 7.62
N ASP A 368 29.39 -8.23 7.41
CA ASP A 368 30.04 -6.99 6.99
C ASP A 368 29.68 -6.59 5.56
N ALA A 369 29.64 -7.57 4.63
CA ALA A 369 29.17 -7.32 3.27
C ALA A 369 27.70 -6.88 3.25
N LEU A 370 26.87 -7.56 4.04
CA LEU A 370 25.46 -7.21 4.19
C LEU A 370 25.25 -5.80 4.74
N LEU A 371 25.96 -5.41 5.81
CA LEU A 371 25.83 -4.07 6.39
C LEU A 371 26.23 -2.99 5.39
N ARG A 372 27.32 -3.21 4.63
CA ARG A 372 27.75 -2.31 3.56
C ARG A 372 26.70 -2.20 2.46
N PHE A 373 26.10 -3.32 2.06
CA PHE A 373 25.02 -3.34 1.08
C PHE A 373 23.78 -2.57 1.57
N VAL A 374 23.29 -2.83 2.78
CA VAL A 374 22.12 -2.14 3.34
C VAL A 374 22.39 -0.63 3.45
N ALA A 375 23.57 -0.22 3.91
CA ALA A 375 23.95 1.18 3.97
C ALA A 375 23.97 1.86 2.59
N GLN A 376 24.49 1.17 1.56
CA GLN A 376 24.49 1.70 0.19
C GLN A 376 23.08 1.73 -0.41
N PHE A 377 22.27 0.70 -0.16
CA PHE A 377 20.88 0.64 -0.61
C PHE A 377 20.06 1.79 -0.02
N GLN A 378 20.22 2.09 1.28
CA GLN A 378 19.52 3.20 1.92
C GLN A 378 19.96 4.59 1.43
N LYS A 379 21.22 4.74 1.00
CA LYS A 379 21.69 5.99 0.37
C LYS A 379 20.96 6.32 -0.94
N ALA A 380 20.42 5.30 -1.63
CA ALA A 380 19.59 5.50 -2.82
C ALA A 380 18.17 6.01 -2.50
N GLN A 381 17.82 6.18 -1.21
CA GLN A 381 16.50 6.59 -0.73
C GLN A 381 15.35 5.71 -1.26
N PRO A 382 15.38 4.41 -0.97
CA PRO A 382 14.38 3.47 -1.44
C PRO A 382 13.00 3.75 -0.81
N ASP A 383 11.97 3.61 -1.63
CA ASP A 383 10.58 3.72 -1.18
C ASP A 383 10.18 2.61 -0.21
N LEU A 384 9.09 2.82 0.51
CA LEU A 384 8.62 1.90 1.55
C LEU A 384 8.54 0.46 1.05
N VAL A 385 7.88 0.22 -0.09
CA VAL A 385 7.66 -1.12 -0.65
C VAL A 385 8.99 -1.86 -0.86
N ALA A 386 10.02 -1.17 -1.35
CA ALA A 386 11.36 -1.75 -1.50
C ALA A 386 12.02 -2.03 -0.14
N ARG A 387 11.91 -1.10 0.81
CA ARG A 387 12.44 -1.25 2.18
C ARG A 387 11.87 -2.47 2.91
N VAL A 388 10.55 -2.67 2.85
CA VAL A 388 9.89 -3.82 3.51
C VAL A 388 10.25 -5.15 2.86
N HIS A 389 10.39 -5.17 1.52
CA HIS A 389 10.88 -6.35 0.81
C HIS A 389 12.31 -6.71 1.20
N LEU A 390 13.20 -5.71 1.32
CA LEU A 390 14.56 -5.94 1.82
C LEU A 390 14.51 -6.50 3.24
N GLN A 391 13.75 -5.86 4.15
CA GLN A 391 13.65 -6.29 5.54
C GLN A 391 13.18 -7.74 5.69
N LEU A 392 12.14 -8.14 4.96
CA LEU A 392 11.64 -9.52 4.95
C LEU A 392 12.59 -10.51 4.29
N LEU A 393 13.40 -10.08 3.32
CA LEU A 393 14.45 -10.93 2.77
C LEU A 393 15.55 -11.16 3.81
N LEU A 394 15.98 -10.11 4.52
CA LEU A 394 17.06 -10.20 5.51
C LEU A 394 16.68 -11.08 6.70
N VAL A 395 15.48 -10.93 7.24
CA VAL A 395 15.06 -11.63 8.47
C VAL A 395 13.80 -12.45 8.22
N GLN A 396 13.94 -13.77 8.28
CA GLN A 396 12.83 -14.73 8.21
C GLN A 396 12.95 -15.72 9.36
N ASP A 397 11.90 -15.87 10.16
CA ASP A 397 11.84 -16.80 11.31
C ASP A 397 13.06 -16.71 12.26
N GLY A 398 13.55 -15.49 12.52
CA GLY A 398 14.71 -15.24 13.37
C GLY A 398 16.06 -15.67 12.78
N LYS A 399 16.10 -16.00 11.48
CA LYS A 399 17.32 -16.38 10.74
C LYS A 399 17.65 -15.35 9.66
N LEU A 400 18.94 -15.23 9.35
CA LEU A 400 19.40 -14.42 8.21
C LEU A 400 19.04 -15.14 6.91
N TYR A 401 18.31 -14.45 6.03
CA TYR A 401 17.74 -14.99 4.78
C TYR A 401 16.86 -16.23 4.96
N GLY A 402 16.39 -16.53 6.17
CA GLY A 402 15.72 -17.80 6.49
C GLY A 402 16.63 -19.04 6.39
N ARG A 403 17.94 -18.86 6.15
CA ARG A 403 18.91 -19.93 5.91
C ARG A 403 19.91 -20.07 7.05
N TYR A 404 20.46 -18.96 7.53
CA TYR A 404 21.58 -18.95 8.47
C TYR A 404 21.13 -18.55 9.88
N PRO A 405 21.36 -19.38 10.91
CA PRO A 405 21.20 -18.95 12.29
C PRO A 405 22.05 -17.70 12.58
N VAL A 406 21.46 -16.69 13.20
CA VAL A 406 22.12 -15.40 13.42
C VAL A 406 23.38 -15.54 14.28
N LEU A 407 23.37 -16.45 15.25
CA LEU A 407 24.55 -16.76 16.04
C LEU A 407 25.72 -17.25 15.18
N ALA A 408 25.48 -18.13 14.20
CA ALA A 408 26.52 -18.60 13.28
C ALA A 408 27.08 -17.46 12.41
N VAL A 409 26.23 -16.51 12.03
CA VAL A 409 26.65 -15.29 11.30
C VAL A 409 27.54 -14.41 12.18
N ILE A 410 27.16 -14.20 13.44
CA ILE A 410 27.93 -13.41 14.41
C ILE A 410 29.30 -14.05 14.68
N ILE A 411 29.34 -15.35 14.92
CA ILE A 411 30.59 -16.10 15.17
C ILE A 411 31.56 -15.94 14.00
N ARG A 412 31.05 -16.09 12.77
CA ARG A 412 31.84 -15.90 11.55
C ARG A 412 32.35 -14.46 11.44
N ALA A 413 31.51 -13.47 11.75
CA ALA A 413 31.89 -12.06 11.70
C ALA A 413 32.96 -11.71 12.76
N ALA A 414 32.85 -12.27 13.96
CA ALA A 414 33.78 -12.08 15.06
C ALA A 414 35.08 -12.89 14.93
N ARG A 415 35.18 -13.78 13.92
CA ARG A 415 36.32 -14.69 13.70
C ARG A 415 36.70 -15.50 14.95
N LEU A 416 35.70 -15.90 15.74
CA LEU A 416 35.92 -16.71 16.94
C LEU A 416 36.33 -18.13 16.56
N THR A 417 37.40 -18.65 17.18
CA THR A 417 37.92 -20.01 16.95
C THR A 417 36.99 -21.06 17.56
N GLU A 418 36.80 -22.20 16.88
CA GLU A 418 35.95 -23.32 17.34
C GLU A 418 36.31 -23.83 18.76
N VAL A 419 37.55 -23.62 19.21
CA VAL A 419 38.03 -24.01 20.54
C VAL A 419 37.32 -23.26 21.69
N ILE A 420 36.78 -22.05 21.44
CA ILE A 420 36.01 -21.27 22.44
C ILE A 420 34.54 -21.74 22.49
N MET A 421 34.08 -22.48 21.48
CA MET A 421 32.70 -22.91 21.32
C MET A 421 32.42 -24.20 22.11
N ARG A 422 32.55 -24.18 23.44
CA ARG A 422 31.95 -25.25 24.25
C ARG A 422 30.42 -25.19 24.05
N HIS A 423 29.79 -26.33 23.81
CA HIS A 423 28.34 -26.42 23.50
C HIS A 423 27.43 -25.76 24.56
N ASP A 424 27.92 -25.60 25.79
CA ASP A 424 27.17 -24.97 26.89
C ASP A 424 27.20 -23.43 26.82
N ILE A 425 28.27 -22.83 26.30
CA ILE A 425 28.43 -21.37 26.14
C ILE A 425 27.46 -20.85 25.08
N LEU A 426 27.25 -21.62 24.00
CA LEU A 426 26.34 -21.27 22.91
C LEU A 426 24.85 -21.35 23.29
N LYS A 427 24.52 -22.04 24.39
CA LYS A 427 23.17 -22.09 24.96
C LYS A 427 22.91 -20.97 25.96
N ASN A 428 23.91 -20.16 26.26
CA ASN A 428 23.79 -19.07 27.20
C ASN A 428 22.80 -18.01 26.65
N GLU A 429 21.87 -17.58 27.51
CA GLU A 429 20.79 -16.65 27.15
C GLU A 429 21.35 -15.36 26.52
N TYR A 430 22.54 -14.93 26.91
CA TYR A 430 23.20 -13.72 26.37
C TYR A 430 23.50 -13.82 24.86
N PHE A 431 23.79 -15.00 24.31
CA PHE A 431 24.01 -15.16 22.86
C PHE A 431 22.70 -15.13 22.07
N VAL A 432 21.61 -15.62 22.66
CA VAL A 432 20.26 -15.49 22.09
C VAL A 432 19.85 -14.03 22.06
N GLN A 433 20.08 -13.29 23.16
CA GLN A 433 19.83 -11.86 23.23
C GLN A 433 20.69 -11.07 22.22
N LEU A 434 21.98 -11.40 22.08
CA LEU A 434 22.86 -10.80 21.08
C LEU A 434 22.32 -11.03 19.65
N GLY A 435 21.88 -12.25 19.34
CA GLY A 435 21.22 -12.58 18.08
C GLY A 435 19.98 -11.71 17.84
N GLN A 436 19.14 -11.52 18.86
CA GLN A 436 17.95 -10.68 18.77
C GLN A 436 18.30 -9.20 18.56
N ILE A 437 19.34 -8.68 19.21
CA ILE A 437 19.83 -7.32 18.98
C ILE A 437 20.30 -7.15 17.53
N VAL A 438 21.08 -8.09 16.99
CA VAL A 438 21.53 -8.03 15.60
C VAL A 438 20.36 -8.07 14.62
N ILE A 439 19.37 -8.94 14.85
CA ILE A 439 18.13 -8.97 14.06
C ILE A 439 17.41 -7.62 14.10
N ASN A 440 17.24 -7.06 15.30
CA ASN A 440 16.57 -5.78 15.48
C ASN A 440 17.34 -4.65 14.77
N MET A 441 18.67 -4.65 14.84
CA MET A 441 19.52 -3.71 14.12
C MET A 441 19.31 -3.82 12.61
N LEU A 442 19.33 -5.02 12.03
CA LEU A 442 19.09 -5.22 10.60
C LEU A 442 17.70 -4.72 10.17
N LYS A 443 16.67 -4.95 10.98
CA LYS A 443 15.32 -4.41 10.76
C LYS A 443 15.30 -2.88 10.81
N ILE A 444 15.95 -2.28 11.81
CA ILE A 444 16.05 -0.82 11.96
C ILE A 444 16.73 -0.20 10.75
N LEU A 445 17.83 -0.78 10.27
CA LEU A 445 18.55 -0.30 9.09
C LEU A 445 17.70 -0.36 7.80
N CYS A 446 16.59 -1.10 7.79
CA CYS A 446 15.63 -1.10 6.68
C CYS A 446 14.56 -0.02 6.80
N THR A 447 14.40 0.65 7.94
CA THR A 447 13.38 1.71 8.14
C THR A 447 13.78 3.02 7.45
N ASN A 448 12.89 4.03 7.43
CA ASN A 448 13.22 5.35 6.89
C ASN A 448 14.30 6.06 7.74
N ALA A 449 14.96 7.08 7.19
CA ALA A 449 16.11 7.72 7.83
C ALA A 449 15.82 8.33 9.21
N ALA A 450 14.60 8.86 9.42
CA ALA A 450 14.19 9.42 10.70
C ALA A 450 14.08 8.33 11.78
N TRP A 451 13.44 7.20 11.45
CA TRP A 451 13.34 6.04 12.35
C TRP A 451 14.65 5.33 12.57
N GLN A 452 15.50 5.23 11.54
CA GLN A 452 16.86 4.73 11.70
C GLN A 452 17.59 5.50 12.79
N ARG A 453 17.65 6.84 12.69
CA ARG A 453 18.33 7.67 13.69
C ARG A 453 17.73 7.48 15.09
N ARG A 454 16.39 7.54 15.21
CA ARG A 454 15.69 7.45 16.51
C ARG A 454 15.87 6.09 17.18
N LYS A 455 15.76 5.00 16.43
CA LYS A 455 15.88 3.64 16.98
C LYS A 455 17.31 3.20 17.19
N LEU A 456 18.25 3.58 16.31
CA LEU A 456 19.67 3.32 16.52
C LEU A 456 20.17 4.02 17.80
N GLY A 457 19.67 5.21 18.11
CA GLY A 457 19.98 5.87 19.39
C GLY A 457 19.58 5.05 20.62
N LYS A 458 18.42 4.37 20.55
CA LYS A 458 17.93 3.52 21.66
C LYS A 458 18.70 2.20 21.77
N ILE A 459 18.95 1.53 20.65
CA ILE A 459 19.60 0.20 20.66
C ILE A 459 21.05 0.24 21.17
N LEU A 460 21.72 1.40 21.14
CA LEU A 460 23.07 1.56 21.70
C LEU A 460 23.15 1.24 23.20
N GLN A 461 22.08 1.51 23.96
CA GLN A 461 22.02 1.15 25.38
C GLN A 461 21.95 -0.37 25.55
N ASP A 462 21.14 -1.04 24.72
CA ASP A 462 21.03 -2.50 24.71
C ASP A 462 22.36 -3.18 24.35
N TRP A 463 23.07 -2.63 23.34
CA TRP A 463 24.42 -3.09 22.98
C TRP A 463 25.41 -2.97 24.13
N ARG A 464 25.39 -1.85 24.87
CA ARG A 464 26.25 -1.66 26.04
C ARG A 464 25.92 -2.67 27.15
N ALA A 465 24.65 -2.91 27.42
CA ALA A 465 24.22 -3.88 28.43
C ALA A 465 24.68 -5.30 28.10
N ILE A 466 24.46 -5.75 26.85
CA ILE A 466 24.91 -7.08 26.41
C ILE A 466 26.43 -7.20 26.42
N TYR A 467 27.16 -6.15 26.01
CA TYR A 467 28.62 -6.16 26.08
C TYR A 467 29.11 -6.43 27.51
N SER A 468 28.59 -5.70 28.51
CA SER A 468 28.95 -5.91 29.91
C SER A 468 28.56 -7.31 30.43
N GLN A 469 27.41 -7.83 30.04
CA GLN A 469 26.97 -9.18 30.43
C GLN A 469 27.85 -10.28 29.85
N LEU A 470 28.20 -10.18 28.55
CA LEU A 470 29.10 -11.11 27.88
C LEU A 470 30.50 -11.05 28.50
N GLU A 471 31.01 -9.85 28.78
CA GLU A 471 32.31 -9.68 29.44
C GLU A 471 32.36 -10.37 30.81
N LEU A 472 31.33 -10.19 31.64
CA LEU A 472 31.22 -10.86 32.94
C LEU A 472 31.13 -12.38 32.80
N ALA A 473 30.38 -12.88 31.81
CA ALA A 473 30.26 -14.31 31.54
C ALA A 473 31.61 -14.93 31.14
N PHE A 474 32.34 -14.29 30.21
CA PHE A 474 33.66 -14.74 29.79
C PHE A 474 34.68 -14.72 30.94
N ARG A 475 34.61 -13.72 31.84
CA ARG A 475 35.48 -13.64 33.03
C ARG A 475 35.21 -14.76 34.03
N LYS A 476 33.95 -15.14 34.27
CA LYS A 476 33.61 -16.25 35.18
C LYS A 476 34.14 -17.59 34.66
N GLU A 477 33.96 -17.88 33.38
CA GLU A 477 34.41 -19.15 32.79
C GLU A 477 35.94 -19.25 32.65
N SER A 478 36.62 -18.13 32.40
CA SER A 478 38.10 -18.10 32.38
C SER A 478 38.71 -18.18 33.79
N GLY A 479 37.99 -17.74 34.83
CA GLY A 479 38.40 -17.87 36.23
C GLY A 479 38.34 -19.32 36.76
N GLU A 480 37.29 -20.07 36.41
CA GLU A 480 37.08 -21.46 36.87
C GLU A 480 38.08 -22.47 36.27
N GLY A 481 38.75 -22.15 35.16
CA GLY A 481 39.80 -22.99 34.57
C GLY A 481 41.17 -22.94 35.27
N SER A 482 41.37 -22.01 36.22
CA SER A 482 42.68 -21.77 36.84
C SER A 482 42.85 -22.35 38.25
N SER A 483 41.80 -22.94 38.83
CA SER A 483 41.77 -23.37 40.24
C SER A 483 41.92 -24.88 40.48
N ILE A 484 42.37 -25.69 39.50
CA ILE A 484 42.53 -27.15 39.67
C ILE A 484 43.98 -27.65 39.39
N SER A 485 45.02 -26.88 39.69
CA SER A 485 46.39 -27.44 39.55
C SER A 485 47.41 -27.02 40.60
N ASN A 486 47.01 -26.75 41.85
CA ASN A 486 47.96 -26.64 42.95
C ASN A 486 47.36 -27.24 44.22
N GLY A 487 47.62 -28.53 44.43
CA GLY A 487 47.24 -29.28 45.63
C GLY A 487 48.26 -30.39 45.87
N GLU A 488 49.38 -29.99 46.45
CA GLU A 488 50.18 -30.73 47.45
C GLU A 488 50.80 -32.08 47.02
N GLN A 489 52.09 -32.01 46.65
CA GLN A 489 53.08 -33.01 47.04
C GLN A 489 54.10 -32.33 47.97
N GLU A 490 53.94 -32.53 49.28
CA GLU A 490 55.00 -32.33 50.27
C GLU A 490 55.35 -33.68 50.91
N TYR A 491 56.64 -34.02 50.74
CA TYR A 491 57.54 -34.91 51.50
C TYR A 491 57.05 -36.23 52.12
#